data_AF-A0AAW2U6P9-F1
#
_entry.id   AF-A0AAW2U6P9-F1
#
_cell.length_a   1.000
_cell.length_b   1.000
_cell.length_c   1.000
_cell.angle_alpha   90.00
_cell.angle_beta   90.00
_cell.angle_gamma   90.00
#
_symmetry.space_group_name_H-M   'P 1'
#
loop_
_entity.id
_entity.type
_entity.pdbx_description
1 polymer ?
#
loop_
_entity_poly.entity_id
_entity_poly.type
_entity_poly.pdbx_seq_one_letter_code
_entity_poly.pdbx_strand_id
1 'polypeptide(L)' 'MKNYIQELGVVLSIAEPVVIFCDNNGTIAQVKEPRSHHRSKHILRRYHLLREMVGRGDVRMD' A
#
# COMPACT_ATOMS: atom_id res chain seq x y z
N MET A 1 16.39 2.45 5.65
CA MET A 1 16.21 1.80 6.97
C MET A 1 15.84 0.33 6.82
N LYS A 2 14.82 -0.06 6.02
CA LYS A 2 14.52 -1.47 5.71
C LYS A 2 15.75 -2.28 5.27
N ASN A 3 16.51 -1.79 4.29
CA ASN A 3 17.71 -2.48 3.77
C ASN A 3 18.76 -2.75 4.85
N TYR A 4 19.01 -1.77 5.74
CA TYR A 4 19.98 -1.91 6.82
C TYR A 4 19.53 -2.94 7.88
N ILE A 5 18.25 -2.92 8.24
CA ILE A 5 17.69 -3.90 9.18
C ILE A 5 17.65 -5.31 8.57
N GLN A 6 17.37 -5.40 7.26
CA GLN A 6 17.43 -6.66 6.51
C GLN A 6 18.86 -7.22 6.46
N GLU A 7 19.86 -6.36 6.23
CA GLU A 7 21.28 -6.72 6.22
C GLU A 7 21.77 -7.20 7.60
N LEU A 8 21.23 -6.62 8.68
CA LEU A 8 21.50 -7.08 10.05
C LEU A 8 20.83 -8.42 10.38
N GLY A 9 19.95 -8.95 9.53
CA GLY A 9 19.33 -10.29 9.68
C GLY A 9 18.41 -10.44 10.90
N VAL A 10 18.10 -9.36 11.61
CA VAL A 10 17.39 -9.40 12.90
C VAL A 10 15.91 -9.75 12.72
N VAL A 11 15.32 -9.42 11.56
CA VAL A 11 13.90 -9.61 11.29
C VAL A 11 13.69 -10.03 9.82
N LEU A 12 13.47 -11.33 9.58
CA LEU A 12 13.18 -11.88 8.24
C LEU A 12 11.87 -11.31 7.64
N SER A 13 10.92 -10.91 8.47
CA SER A 13 9.62 -10.38 8.02
C SER A 13 9.70 -8.98 7.41
N ILE A 14 10.85 -8.29 7.49
CA ILE A 14 11.00 -6.95 6.88
C ILE A 14 11.11 -7.00 5.36
N ALA A 15 11.48 -8.16 4.81
CA ALA A 15 11.52 -8.41 3.37
C ALA A 15 10.11 -8.59 2.78
N GLU A 16 9.12 -8.95 3.61
CA GLU A 16 7.76 -9.16 3.16
C GLU A 16 6.95 -7.85 3.13
N PRO A 17 6.00 -7.71 2.19
CA PRO A 17 5.06 -6.59 2.18
C PRO A 17 4.23 -6.58 3.46
N VAL A 18 4.01 -5.39 4.04
CA VAL A 18 3.13 -5.23 5.20
C VAL A 18 1.68 -5.45 4.78
N VAL A 19 0.98 -6.38 5.42
CA VAL A 19 -0.45 -6.60 5.16
C VAL A 19 -1.28 -5.54 5.90
N ILE A 20 -2.12 -4.82 5.15
CA ILE A 20 -3.08 -3.85 5.70
C ILE A 20 -4.49 -4.35 5.41
N PHE A 21 -5.26 -4.56 6.47
CA PHE A 21 -6.67 -4.88 6.39
C PHE A 21 -7.49 -3.61 6.21
N CYS A 22 -8.32 -3.57 5.15
CA CYS A 22 -9.22 -2.45 4.91
C CYS A 22 -10.65 -2.97 4.73
N ASP A 23 -11.55 -2.56 5.61
CA ASP A 23 -12.98 -2.86 5.53
C ASP A 23 -13.69 -2.08 4.40
N ASN A 24 -13.06 -1.02 3.91
CA ASN A 24 -13.60 -0.24 2.81
C ASN A 24 -13.32 -0.91 1.46
N ASN A 25 -14.31 -1.62 0.94
CA ASN A 25 -14.22 -2.26 -0.37
C ASN A 25 -13.96 -1.27 -1.52
N GLY A 26 -14.39 -0.01 -1.37
CA GLY A 26 -14.07 1.07 -2.29
C GLY A 26 -12.57 1.38 -2.32
N THR A 27 -11.87 1.27 -1.17
CA THR A 27 -10.42 1.43 -1.08
C THR A 27 -9.71 0.35 -1.90
N ILE A 28 -10.10 -0.91 -1.67
CA ILE A 28 -9.50 -2.07 -2.33
C ILE A 28 -9.68 -1.97 -3.85
N ALA A 29 -10.89 -1.64 -4.30
CA ALA A 29 -11.19 -1.47 -5.71
C ALA A 29 -10.39 -0.32 -6.34
N GLN A 30 -10.24 0.81 -5.66
CA GLN A 30 -9.48 1.96 -6.20
C GLN A 30 -7.97 1.73 -6.26
N VAL A 31 -7.40 0.93 -5.35
CA VAL A 31 -5.98 0.55 -5.41
C VAL A 31 -5.72 -0.43 -6.56
N LYS A 32 -6.61 -1.41 -6.76
CA LYS A 32 -6.54 -2.38 -7.87
C LYS A 32 -6.81 -1.72 -9.23
N GLU A 33 -7.87 -0.93 -9.30
CA GLU A 33 -8.32 -0.26 -10.53
C GLU A 33 -8.77 1.19 -10.24
N PRO A 34 -7.85 2.16 -10.40
CA PRO A 34 -8.10 3.55 -10.05
C PRO A 34 -9.06 4.18 -11.04
N ARG A 35 -10.21 4.64 -10.55
CA ARG A 35 -11.17 5.42 -11.34
C ARG A 35 -11.12 6.87 -10.92
N SER A 36 -10.67 7.73 -11.85
CA SER A 36 -10.69 9.17 -11.64
C SER A 36 -12.10 9.71 -11.86
N HIS A 37 -12.65 10.36 -10.84
CA HIS A 37 -13.91 11.10 -10.92
C HIS A 37 -13.76 12.45 -10.23
N HIS A 38 -14.38 13.51 -10.75
CA HIS A 38 -14.18 14.88 -10.22
C HIS A 38 -14.50 14.96 -8.72
N ARG A 39 -15.48 14.18 -8.24
CA ARG A 39 -15.97 14.21 -6.86
C ARG A 39 -15.03 13.52 -5.86
N SER A 40 -14.01 12.82 -6.34
CA SER A 40 -13.16 11.91 -5.57
C SER A 40 -11.77 12.48 -5.24
N LYS A 41 -11.55 13.78 -5.34
CA LYS A 41 -10.20 14.38 -5.22
C LYS A 41 -9.52 14.12 -3.86
N HIS A 42 -10.26 14.19 -2.76
CA HIS A 42 -9.73 13.92 -1.41
C HIS A 42 -9.44 12.43 -1.18
N ILE A 43 -10.23 11.57 -1.83
CA ILE A 43 -10.03 10.12 -1.95
C ILE A 43 -8.70 9.88 -2.67
N LEU A 44 -8.50 10.45 -3.87
CA LEU A 44 -7.31 10.25 -4.70
C LEU A 44 -5.98 10.44 -3.93
N ARG A 45 -5.87 11.44 -3.05
CA ARG A 45 -4.61 11.69 -2.31
C ARG A 45 -4.18 10.54 -1.39
N ARG A 46 -5.13 9.92 -0.67
CA ARG A 46 -4.83 8.76 0.21
C ARG A 46 -4.57 7.48 -0.61
N TYR A 47 -5.31 7.29 -1.70
CA TYR A 47 -5.11 6.14 -2.58
C TYR A 47 -3.84 6.22 -3.41
N HIS A 48 -3.40 7.42 -3.80
CA HIS A 48 -2.13 7.60 -4.50
C HIS A 48 -0.97 7.07 -3.67
N LEU A 49 -0.91 7.42 -2.38
CA LEU A 49 0.13 6.94 -1.49
C LEU A 49 0.08 5.41 -1.32
N LEU A 50 -1.11 4.84 -1.06
CA LEU A 50 -1.27 3.39 -0.93
C LEU A 50 -0.93 2.65 -2.23
N ARG A 51 -1.35 3.19 -3.38
CA ARG A 51 -1.04 2.62 -4.69
C ARG A 51 0.45 2.64 -4.98
N GLU A 52 1.15 3.72 -4.63
CA GLU A 52 2.61 3.78 -4.75
C GLU A 52 3.28 2.74 -3.85
N MET A 53 2.82 2.61 -2.59
CA MET A 53 3.35 1.61 -1.65
C MET A 53 3.09 0.17 -2.12
N VAL A 54 1.89 -0.12 -2.65
CA VAL A 54 1.52 -1.42 -3.22
C VAL A 54 2.31 -1.69 -4.49
N GLY A 55 2.48 -0.70 -5.36
CA GLY A 55 3.29 -0.81 -6.58
C GLY A 55 4.78 -1.05 -6.31
N ARG A 56 5.31 -0.51 -5.20
CA ARG A 56 6.67 -0.81 -4.72
C ARG A 56 6.78 -2.17 -4.01
N GLY A 57 5.67 -2.84 -3.73
CA GLY A 57 5.65 -4.08 -2.95
C GLY A 57 5.92 -3.87 -1.45
N ASP A 58 5.87 -2.63 -0.96
CA ASP A 58 6.05 -2.34 0.47
C ASP A 58 4.84 -2.80 1.31
N VAL A 59 3.67 -2.83 0.69
CA VAL A 59 2.37 -3.06 1.31
C VAL A 59 1.53 -4.00 0.45
N ARG A 60 0.78 -4.89 1.08
CA ARG A 60 -0.28 -5.69 0.46
C ARG A 60 -1.62 -5.35 1.12
N MET A 61 -2.65 -5.12 0.33
CA MET A 61 -4.01 -4.92 0.84
C MET A 61 -4.78 -6.24 0.83
N ASP A 62 -5.46 -6.52 1.94
CA ASP A 62 -6.37 -7.65 2.10
C ASP A 62 -7.80 -7.15 2.38
#